data_AF-A0A7X6VC89-F1
#
_entry.id   AF-A0A7X6VC89-F1
#
_cell.length_a   1.000
_cell.length_b   1.000
_cell.length_c   1.000
_cell.angle_alpha   90.00
_cell.angle_beta   90.00
_cell.angle_gamma   90.00
#
_symmetry.space_group_name_H-M   'P 1'
#
loop_
_entity.id
_entity.type
_entity.pdbx_description
1 polymer ?
#
loop_
_entity_poly.entity_id
_entity_poly.type
_entity_poly.pdbx_seq_one_letter_code
_entity_poly.pdbx_strand_id
1 'polypeptide(L)'
;MAGIMLVRELTGMVPWMANTTRLDGPTLTLSHCTVAFNLVDKVSLPTHYETNTSLAVKGMVTASEVTLFRLSDTLEKAMILTGEVTGHPHHPDACRTQVEVAISPSAADKLKNQPLGNHLLMIPGNWSDALEMVCRYKEIIVRY
;
A
#
# COMPACT_ATOMS: atom_id res chain seq x y z
N MET A 1 -8.70 7.73 5.09
CA MET A 1 -9.88 6.93 5.50
C MET A 1 -10.84 6.68 4.34
N ALA A 2 -11.29 7.68 3.57
CA ALA A 2 -12.19 7.49 2.43
C ALA A 2 -11.74 6.39 1.43
N GLY A 3 -10.44 6.34 1.09
CA GLY A 3 -9.92 5.28 0.22
C GLY A 3 -10.07 3.86 0.79
N ILE A 4 -9.92 3.68 2.12
CA ILE A 4 -10.14 2.38 2.78
C ILE A 4 -11.61 1.98 2.63
N MET A 5 -12.54 2.93 2.85
CA MET A 5 -13.98 2.67 2.74
C MET A 5 -14.36 2.28 1.31
N LEU A 6 -13.87 3.01 0.31
CA LEU A 6 -14.10 2.73 -1.10
C LEU A 6 -13.59 1.34 -1.51
N VAL A 7 -12.34 1.03 -1.14
CA VAL A 7 -11.76 -0.29 -1.44
C VAL A 7 -12.50 -1.42 -0.73
N ARG A 8 -12.90 -1.21 0.53
CA ARG A 8 -13.65 -2.23 1.27
C ARG A 8 -15.01 -2.50 0.65
N GLU A 9 -15.71 -1.46 0.20
CA GLU A 9 -16.99 -1.62 -0.49
C GLU A 9 -16.81 -2.36 -1.82
N LEU A 10 -15.76 -2.04 -2.57
CA LEU A 10 -15.50 -2.63 -3.88
C LEU A 10 -15.02 -4.08 -3.82
N THR A 11 -14.19 -4.41 -2.83
CA THR A 11 -13.45 -5.68 -2.78
C THR A 11 -13.86 -6.62 -1.65
N GLY A 12 -14.65 -6.11 -0.68
CA GLY A 12 -14.93 -6.80 0.58
C GLY A 12 -13.77 -6.84 1.57
N MET A 13 -12.57 -6.37 1.18
CA MET A 13 -11.34 -6.46 1.97
C MET A 13 -10.96 -5.10 2.57
N VAL A 14 -10.42 -5.11 3.79
CA VAL A 14 -9.75 -3.93 4.35
C VAL A 14 -8.33 -3.87 3.76
N PRO A 15 -7.98 -2.85 2.95
CA PRO A 15 -6.63 -2.74 2.41
C PRO A 15 -5.62 -2.40 3.52
N TRP A 16 -4.36 -2.72 3.28
CA TRP A 16 -3.29 -2.29 4.17
C TRP A 16 -2.86 -0.86 3.84
N MET A 17 -3.02 0.06 4.79
CA MET A 17 -2.45 1.40 4.70
C MET A 17 -0.98 1.36 5.13
N ALA A 18 -0.07 1.66 4.20
CA ALA A 18 1.37 1.62 4.46
C ALA A 18 2.07 2.86 3.89
N ASN A 19 3.19 3.23 4.51
CA ASN A 19 4.05 4.31 4.02
C ASN A 19 4.91 3.83 2.86
N THR A 20 5.17 4.70 1.88
CA THR A 20 6.26 4.53 0.91
C THR A 20 7.59 4.79 1.61
N THR A 21 8.16 3.76 2.24
CA THR A 21 9.35 3.87 3.09
C THR A 21 10.63 4.06 2.28
N ARG A 22 10.74 3.36 1.15
CA ARG A 22 11.88 3.47 0.24
C ARG A 22 11.42 3.22 -1.18
N LEU A 23 12.03 3.94 -2.13
CA LEU A 23 11.88 3.68 -3.55
C LEU A 23 13.28 3.62 -4.16
N ASP A 24 13.69 2.44 -4.60
CA ASP A 24 15.01 2.17 -5.19
C ASP A 24 14.84 1.60 -6.59
N GLY A 25 15.00 2.46 -7.60
CA GLY A 25 14.59 2.13 -8.97
C GLY A 25 13.11 1.73 -9.03
N PRO A 26 12.77 0.57 -9.63
CA PRO A 26 11.41 0.04 -9.69
C PRO A 26 10.98 -0.74 -8.43
N THR A 27 11.79 -0.77 -7.36
CA THR A 27 11.46 -1.50 -6.13
C THR A 27 10.93 -0.53 -5.07
N LEU A 28 9.68 -0.73 -4.67
CA LEU A 28 9.01 0.04 -3.63
C LEU A 28 8.95 -0.76 -2.32
N THR A 29 9.52 -0.21 -1.25
CA THR A 29 9.35 -0.75 0.10
C THR A 29 8.19 -0.05 0.79
N LEU A 30 7.20 -0.82 1.22
CA LEU A 30 6.10 -0.34 2.05
C LEU A 30 6.29 -0.81 3.50
N SER A 31 6.02 0.06 4.46
CA SER A 31 5.99 -0.35 5.87
C SER A 31 4.95 0.38 6.72
N HIS A 32 4.47 -0.31 7.76
CA HIS A 32 3.61 0.26 8.80
C HIS A 32 3.65 -0.54 10.11
N CYS A 33 3.29 0.11 11.22
CA CYS A 33 3.28 -0.50 12.57
C CYS A 33 2.02 -1.32 12.85
N THR A 34 1.08 -1.35 11.90
CA THR A 34 -0.14 -2.15 11.95
C THR A 34 -0.38 -2.77 10.59
N VAL A 35 -1.06 -3.91 10.55
CA VAL A 35 -1.52 -4.57 9.33
C VAL A 35 -2.78 -5.37 9.63
N ALA A 36 -3.68 -5.49 8.68
CA ALA A 36 -4.91 -6.26 8.86
C ALA A 36 -4.58 -7.77 8.82
N PHE A 37 -5.07 -8.53 9.80
CA PHE A 37 -4.74 -9.95 9.96
C PHE A 37 -5.19 -10.83 8.79
N ASN A 38 -6.18 -10.39 8.01
CA ASN A 38 -6.64 -11.09 6.82
C ASN A 38 -5.68 -10.95 5.61
N LEU A 39 -4.63 -10.13 5.72
CA LEU A 39 -3.66 -9.87 4.65
C LEU A 39 -2.29 -10.51 4.90
N VAL A 40 -2.07 -11.10 6.08
CA VAL A 40 -0.76 -11.54 6.53
C VAL A 40 -0.80 -12.86 7.26
N ASP A 41 0.27 -13.62 7.12
CA ASP A 41 0.59 -14.77 7.95
C ASP A 41 1.72 -14.42 8.95
N LYS A 42 2.09 -15.39 9.80
CA LYS A 42 3.25 -15.31 10.73
C LYS A 42 3.20 -14.05 11.61
N VAL A 43 2.02 -13.79 12.17
CA VAL A 43 1.77 -12.62 13.02
C VAL A 43 2.67 -12.66 14.27
N SER A 44 3.29 -11.53 14.58
CA SER A 44 4.02 -11.29 15.83
C SER A 44 3.76 -9.88 16.35
N LEU A 45 3.97 -9.68 17.65
CA LEU A 45 3.68 -8.42 18.35
C LEU A 45 4.95 -7.79 18.94
N PRO A 46 5.90 -7.31 18.13
CA PRO A 46 7.06 -6.59 18.63
C PRO A 46 6.67 -5.18 19.12
N THR A 47 7.58 -4.47 19.76
CA THR A 47 7.38 -3.06 20.14
C THR A 47 7.50 -2.12 18.94
N HIS A 48 7.09 -0.86 19.05
CA HIS A 48 7.36 0.16 18.01
C HIS A 48 8.87 0.40 17.87
N TYR A 49 9.35 0.67 16.65
CA TYR A 49 10.80 0.78 16.41
C TYR A 49 11.38 2.09 16.93
N GLU A 50 10.56 3.14 16.95
CA GLU A 50 10.91 4.50 17.33
C GLU A 50 11.15 4.61 18.84
N THR A 51 10.34 3.92 19.64
CA THR A 51 10.31 4.09 21.09
C THR A 51 10.71 2.85 21.87
N ASN A 52 10.71 1.67 21.23
CA ASN A 52 10.80 0.37 21.91
C ASN A 52 9.72 0.14 22.97
N THR A 53 8.58 0.84 22.88
CA THR A 53 7.42 0.69 23.75
C THR A 53 6.17 0.36 22.95
N SER A 54 5.13 -0.17 23.62
CA SER A 54 3.82 -0.53 23.06
C SER A 54 3.84 -1.55 21.91
N LEU A 55 2.83 -2.42 21.83
CA LEU A 55 2.79 -3.46 20.80
C LEU A 55 2.43 -2.90 19.43
N ALA A 56 3.19 -3.30 18.42
CA ALA A 56 2.90 -3.14 17.00
C ALA A 56 2.47 -4.49 16.41
N VAL A 57 1.83 -4.48 15.24
CA VAL A 57 1.47 -5.71 14.52
C VAL A 57 2.44 -5.92 13.36
N LYS A 58 3.19 -7.01 13.43
CA LYS A 58 4.05 -7.51 12.34
C LYS A 58 3.42 -8.72 11.70
N GLY A 59 3.32 -8.74 10.38
CA GLY A 59 2.95 -9.92 9.61
C GLY A 59 3.75 -10.05 8.32
N MET A 60 3.62 -11.20 7.66
CA MET A 60 4.17 -11.49 6.35
C MET A 60 3.04 -11.45 5.32
N VAL A 61 3.09 -10.50 4.39
CA VAL A 61 2.11 -10.38 3.30
C VAL A 61 2.15 -11.64 2.43
N THR A 62 1.00 -12.27 2.20
CA THR A 62 0.91 -13.56 1.49
C THR A 62 0.64 -13.40 -0.01
N ALA A 63 0.14 -12.24 -0.43
CA ALA A 63 -0.16 -11.95 -1.83
C ALA A 63 1.13 -11.86 -2.66
N SER A 64 1.13 -12.47 -3.85
CA SER A 64 2.21 -12.34 -4.84
C SER A 64 2.01 -11.13 -5.76
N GLU A 65 0.77 -10.82 -6.11
CA GLU A 65 0.38 -9.66 -6.91
C GLU A 65 -0.46 -8.72 -6.05
N VAL A 66 -0.26 -7.41 -6.21
CA VAL A 66 -0.98 -6.38 -5.46
C VAL A 66 -1.38 -5.20 -6.35
N THR A 67 -2.46 -4.54 -5.94
CA THR A 67 -2.84 -3.21 -6.42
C THR A 67 -2.54 -2.18 -5.35
N LEU A 68 -1.90 -1.09 -5.74
CA LEU A 68 -1.62 0.06 -4.90
C LEU A 68 -2.56 1.20 -5.28
N PHE A 69 -3.22 1.78 -4.28
CA PHE A 69 -4.24 2.79 -4.48
C PHE A 69 -4.08 3.97 -3.53
N ARG A 70 -4.29 5.19 -4.04
CA ARG A 70 -4.32 6.41 -3.23
C ARG A 70 -5.24 7.46 -3.84
N LEU A 71 -6.23 7.91 -3.08
CA LEU A 71 -6.99 9.14 -3.39
C LEU A 71 -6.16 10.38 -3.02
N SER A 72 -6.36 11.54 -3.64
CA SER A 72 -5.84 12.82 -3.15
C SER A 72 -6.49 13.23 -1.83
N ASP A 73 -5.97 14.28 -1.21
CA ASP A 73 -6.59 14.96 -0.06
C ASP A 73 -7.95 15.60 -0.41
N THR A 74 -8.09 16.13 -1.63
CA THR A 74 -9.36 16.68 -2.16
C THR A 74 -10.33 15.63 -2.67
N LEU A 75 -9.92 14.35 -2.74
CA LEU A 75 -10.67 13.23 -3.33
C LEU A 75 -10.96 13.34 -4.84
N GLU A 76 -10.44 14.35 -5.52
CA GLU A 76 -10.65 14.58 -6.96
C GLU A 76 -9.69 13.77 -7.85
N LYS A 77 -8.61 13.24 -7.29
CA LYS A 77 -7.60 12.47 -8.02
C LYS A 77 -7.38 11.12 -7.36
N ALA A 78 -7.00 10.13 -8.16
CA ALA A 78 -6.56 8.83 -7.71
C ALA A 78 -5.24 8.45 -8.38
N MET A 79 -4.42 7.69 -7.68
CA MET A 79 -3.29 6.95 -8.23
C MET A 79 -3.60 5.47 -8.07
N ILE A 80 -3.48 4.72 -9.17
CA ILE A 80 -3.70 3.29 -9.26
C ILE A 80 -2.47 2.68 -9.93
N LEU A 81 -1.78 1.78 -9.22
CA LEU A 81 -0.61 1.08 -9.72
C LEU A 81 -0.77 -0.42 -9.41
N THR A 82 -0.11 -1.27 -10.18
CA THR A 82 0.02 -2.70 -9.87
C THR A 82 1.48 -3.05 -9.61
N GLY A 83 1.71 -4.16 -8.92
CA GLY A 83 3.05 -4.65 -8.68
C GLY A 83 3.07 -6.07 -8.13
N GLU A 84 4.27 -6.63 -8.08
CA GLU A 84 4.53 -7.97 -7.58
C GLU A 84 5.30 -7.90 -6.26
N VAL A 85 4.88 -8.64 -5.25
CA VAL A 85 5.60 -8.76 -3.98
C VAL A 85 6.86 -9.59 -4.22
N THR A 86 8.03 -8.97 -4.04
CA THR A 86 9.33 -9.59 -4.27
C THR A 86 10.06 -9.97 -2.99
N GLY A 87 9.62 -9.46 -1.83
CA GLY A 87 10.29 -9.76 -0.58
C GLY A 87 9.64 -9.16 0.67
N HIS A 88 10.14 -9.58 1.82
CA HIS A 88 9.73 -9.11 3.15
C HIS A 88 10.98 -8.71 3.93
N PRO A 89 11.57 -7.53 3.64
CA PRO A 89 12.82 -7.14 4.25
C PRO A 89 12.64 -6.92 5.76
N HIS A 90 13.77 -6.80 6.44
CA HIS A 90 13.80 -6.36 7.83
C HIS A 90 14.77 -5.20 8.00
N HIS A 91 14.26 -4.00 7.76
CA HIS A 91 14.95 -2.76 8.08
C HIS A 91 14.70 -2.39 9.55
N PRO A 92 15.75 -2.29 10.38
CA PRO A 92 15.60 -2.01 11.82
C PRO A 92 15.09 -0.59 12.10
N ASP A 93 15.31 0.32 11.15
CA ASP A 93 14.92 1.73 11.14
C ASP A 93 13.57 1.99 10.45
N ALA A 94 12.78 0.93 10.20
CA ALA A 94 11.45 1.02 9.62
C ALA A 94 10.39 0.29 10.45
N CYS A 95 9.12 0.58 10.12
CA CYS A 95 7.97 -0.01 10.79
C CYS A 95 7.89 -1.54 10.62
N ARG A 96 7.07 -2.20 11.43
CA ARG A 96 7.22 -3.64 11.69
C ARG A 96 6.79 -4.57 10.58
N THR A 97 5.64 -4.31 9.95
CA THR A 97 5.27 -5.02 8.72
C THR A 97 5.95 -4.30 7.56
N GLN A 98 6.72 -5.03 6.76
CA GLN A 98 7.47 -4.52 5.62
C GLN A 98 7.27 -5.45 4.42
N VAL A 99 7.14 -4.86 3.24
CA VAL A 99 7.07 -5.61 1.98
C VAL A 99 7.79 -4.83 0.89
N GLU A 100 8.49 -5.55 0.02
CA GLU A 100 9.01 -5.02 -1.23
C GLU A 100 8.07 -5.40 -2.37
N VAL A 101 7.75 -4.40 -3.19
CA VAL A 101 6.90 -4.54 -4.37
C VAL A 101 7.69 -4.05 -5.58
N ALA A 102 7.89 -4.93 -6.55
CA ALA A 102 8.36 -4.52 -7.87
C ALA A 102 7.20 -3.87 -8.64
N ILE A 103 7.41 -2.64 -9.09
CA ILE A 103 6.47 -1.86 -9.88
C ILE A 103 7.11 -1.47 -11.21
N SER A 104 6.32 -0.97 -12.16
CA SER A 104 6.89 -0.50 -13.43
C SER A 104 7.80 0.74 -13.22
N PRO A 105 8.80 0.96 -14.08
CA PRO A 105 9.64 2.16 -14.00
C PRO A 105 8.82 3.47 -14.11
N SER A 106 7.74 3.46 -14.89
CA SER A 106 6.86 4.63 -15.01
C SER A 106 6.04 4.86 -13.73
N ALA A 107 5.60 3.81 -13.05
CA ALA A 107 4.96 3.90 -11.74
C ALA A 107 5.93 4.48 -10.68
N ALA A 108 7.18 4.00 -10.68
CA ALA A 108 8.22 4.51 -9.79
C ALA A 108 8.49 6.00 -10.02
N ASP A 109 8.63 6.43 -11.29
CA ASP A 109 8.83 7.84 -11.62
C ASP A 109 7.70 8.73 -11.09
N LYS A 110 6.45 8.25 -11.16
CA LYS A 110 5.29 9.01 -10.69
C LYS A 110 5.18 9.07 -9.18
N LEU A 111 5.48 7.99 -8.48
CA LEU A 111 5.60 8.02 -7.01
C LEU A 111 6.68 9.01 -6.56
N LYS A 112 7.77 9.12 -7.32
CA LYS A 112 8.87 10.03 -7.01
C LYS A 112 8.55 11.50 -7.32
N ASN A 113 7.98 11.77 -8.50
CA ASN A 113 7.88 13.13 -9.03
C ASN A 113 6.48 13.74 -8.92
N GLN A 114 5.44 12.92 -8.75
CA GLN A 114 4.03 13.35 -8.68
C GLN A 114 3.23 12.61 -7.60
N PRO A 115 3.74 12.45 -6.36
CA PRO A 115 3.03 11.72 -5.32
C PRO A 115 1.72 12.41 -4.92
N LEU A 116 0.69 11.62 -4.62
CA LEU A 116 -0.55 12.09 -3.97
C LEU A 116 -0.48 12.00 -2.42
N GLY A 117 0.70 11.67 -1.89
CA GLY A 117 0.99 11.50 -0.46
C GLY A 117 1.82 10.25 -0.19
N ASN A 118 2.26 10.10 1.06
CA ASN A 118 3.14 9.00 1.50
C ASN A 118 2.40 7.67 1.75
N HIS A 119 1.13 7.74 2.18
CA HIS A 119 0.36 6.52 2.42
C HIS A 119 -0.22 5.96 1.13
N LEU A 120 0.01 4.66 0.88
CA LEU A 120 -0.68 3.88 -0.14
C LEU A 120 -1.56 2.83 0.52
N LEU A 121 -2.64 2.47 -0.16
CA LEU A 121 -3.47 1.33 0.17
C LEU A 121 -3.02 0.14 -0.69
N MET A 122 -2.50 -0.90 -0.07
CA MET A 122 -2.13 -2.15 -0.73
C MET A 122 -3.28 -3.15 -0.63
N ILE A 123 -3.66 -3.70 -1.77
CA ILE A 123 -4.79 -4.62 -1.95
C ILE A 123 -4.24 -5.91 -2.58
N PRO A 124 -4.50 -7.09 -2.02
CA PRO A 124 -4.16 -8.36 -2.68
C PRO A 124 -4.85 -8.53 -4.03
N GLY A 125 -4.09 -8.92 -5.04
CA GLY A 125 -4.55 -9.15 -6.41
C GLY A 125 -4.66 -7.88 -7.25
N ASN A 126 -5.06 -8.07 -8.51
CA ASN A 126 -5.26 -6.99 -9.45
C ASN A 126 -6.71 -6.47 -9.42
N TRP A 127 -6.88 -5.22 -8.98
CA TRP A 127 -8.13 -4.49 -8.88
C TRP A 127 -8.12 -3.20 -9.69
N SER A 128 -7.14 -3.01 -10.60
CA SER A 128 -6.97 -1.76 -11.35
C SER A 128 -8.24 -1.39 -12.11
N ASP A 129 -8.80 -2.33 -12.86
CA ASP A 129 -9.96 -2.09 -13.72
C ASP A 129 -11.20 -1.70 -12.92
N ALA A 130 -11.43 -2.37 -11.80
CA ALA A 130 -12.55 -2.10 -10.91
C ALA A 130 -12.41 -0.72 -10.26
N LEU A 131 -11.21 -0.35 -9.82
CA LEU A 131 -10.93 0.96 -9.24
C LEU A 131 -11.04 2.07 -10.29
N GLU A 132 -10.51 1.87 -11.49
CA GLU A 132 -10.63 2.81 -12.61
C GLU A 132 -12.09 3.04 -12.99
N MET A 133 -12.90 1.99 -13.02
CA MET A 133 -14.34 2.08 -13.30
C MET A 133 -15.05 2.94 -12.24
N VAL A 134 -14.78 2.71 -10.95
CA VAL A 134 -15.37 3.50 -9.86
C VAL A 134 -14.89 4.95 -9.91
N CYS A 135 -13.59 5.18 -10.15
CA CYS A 135 -13.04 6.53 -10.29
C CYS A 135 -13.72 7.27 -11.45
N ARG A 136 -13.89 6.62 -12.62
CA ARG A 136 -14.60 7.19 -13.76
C ARG A 136 -16.06 7.53 -13.43
N TYR A 137 -16.78 6.62 -12.78
CA TYR A 137 -18.17 6.84 -12.37
C TYR A 137 -18.32 8.01 -11.38
N LYS A 138 -17.31 8.24 -10.53
CA LYS A 138 -17.27 9.33 -9.55
C LYS A 138 -16.55 10.59 -10.04
N GLU A 139 -16.20 10.63 -11.33
CA GLU A 139 -15.47 11.75 -11.95
C GLU A 139 -14.12 12.06 -11.25
N ILE A 140 -13.49 11.05 -10.65
CA ILE A 140 -12.17 11.10 -10.04
C ILE A 140 -11.11 10.89 -11.13
N ILE A 141 -10.17 11.82 -11.23
CA ILE A 141 -9.10 11.80 -12.23
C ILE A 141 -8.05 10.75 -11.85
N VAL A 142 -7.94 9.68 -12.63
CA VAL A 142 -6.88 8.67 -12.46
C VAL A 142 -5.57 9.19 -13.06
N ARG A 143 -4.53 9.22 -12.24
CA ARG A 143 -3.14 9.38 -12.67
C ARG A 143 -2.51 7.99 -12.71
N TYR A 144 -2.36 7.48 -13.93
CA TYR A 144 -1.48 6.35 -14.20
C TYR A 144 -0.08 6.75 -13.92
#